data_AF-A0A3R7F5P6-F1
#
_entry.id   AF-A0A3R7F5P6-F1
#
_cell.length_a   1.000
_cell.length_b   1.000
_cell.length_c   1.000
_cell.angle_alpha   90.00
_cell.angle_beta   90.00
_cell.angle_gamma   90.00
#
_symmetry.space_group_name_H-M   'P 1'
#
loop_
_entity.id
_entity.type
_entity.pdbx_description
1 polymer ?
#
loop_
_entity_poly.entity_id
_entity_poly.type
_entity_poly.pdbx_seq_one_letter_code
_entity_poly.pdbx_strand_id
1 'polypeptide(L)' 'MVNKTKKYEEWEFLAERVHHRLEQERITHRKGYKISLYFLKKIAMRMGLDLLKEMSYDEVVKWLQRHGL' A
#
# COMPACT_ATOMS: atom_id res chain seq x y z
N MET A 1 -7.97 -12.67 25.23
CA MET A 1 -6.85 -11.82 24.78
C MET A 1 -6.76 -11.90 23.28
N VAL A 2 -7.00 -10.81 22.56
CA VAL A 2 -6.80 -10.79 21.10
C VAL A 2 -5.30 -10.89 20.85
N ASN A 3 -4.89 -11.96 20.19
CA ASN A 3 -3.49 -12.32 19.97
C ASN A 3 -2.85 -11.24 19.08
N LYS A 4 -2.07 -10.32 19.68
CA LYS A 4 -1.49 -9.16 18.97
C LYS A 4 -0.70 -9.59 17.72
N THR A 5 -0.08 -10.77 17.78
CA THR A 5 0.64 -11.41 16.67
C THR A 5 -0.28 -11.69 15.47
N LYS A 6 -1.47 -12.24 15.70
CA LYS A 6 -2.40 -12.60 14.62
C LYS A 6 -2.91 -11.38 13.85
N LYS A 7 -3.23 -10.29 14.57
CA LYS A 7 -3.63 -9.01 13.95
C LYS A 7 -2.49 -8.37 13.15
N TYR A 8 -1.25 -8.52 13.62
CA TYR A 8 -0.08 -8.03 12.91
C TYR A 8 0.15 -8.81 11.60
N GLU A 9 0.07 -10.14 11.65
CA GLU A 9 0.20 -11.01 10.47
C GLU A 9 -0.91 -10.74 9.43
N GLU A 10 -2.16 -10.58 9.89
CA GLU A 10 -3.28 -10.21 9.02
C GLU A 10 -3.03 -8.85 8.34
N TRP A 11 -2.49 -7.88 9.08
CA TRP A 11 -2.18 -6.56 8.55
C TRP A 11 -1.03 -6.59 7.52
N GLU A 12 0.04 -7.34 7.78
CA GLU A 12 1.15 -7.50 6.84
C GLU A 12 0.69 -8.18 5.54
N PHE A 13 -0.07 -9.26 5.65
CA PHE A 13 -0.61 -9.96 4.49
C PHE A 13 -1.46 -9.05 3.61
N LEU A 14 -2.31 -8.22 4.22
CA LEU A 14 -3.14 -7.26 3.49
C LEU A 14 -2.29 -6.17 2.82
N ALA A 15 -1.24 -5.67 3.48
CA ALA A 15 -0.32 -4.69 2.88
C ALA A 15 0.43 -5.28 1.67
N GLU A 16 0.88 -6.52 1.76
CA GLU A 16 1.50 -7.24 0.64
C GLU A 16 0.54 -7.45 -0.53
N ARG A 17 -0.72 -7.80 -0.26
CA ARG A 17 -1.74 -7.92 -1.31
C ARG A 17 -1.97 -6.60 -2.03
N VAL A 18 -2.04 -5.48 -1.32
CA VAL A 18 -2.20 -4.16 -1.94
C VAL A 18 -0.96 -3.81 -2.75
N HIS A 19 0.25 -4.05 -2.23
CA HIS A 19 1.49 -3.84 -2.97
C HIS A 19 1.54 -4.63 -4.27
N HIS A 20 1.17 -5.91 -4.22
CA HIS A 20 1.12 -6.75 -5.41
C HIS A 20 0.12 -6.21 -6.45
N ARG A 21 -1.09 -5.82 -6.03
CA ARG A 21 -2.09 -5.21 -6.94
C ARG A 21 -1.53 -3.97 -7.63
N LEU A 22 -0.94 -3.05 -6.87
CA LEU A 22 -0.39 -1.80 -7.40
C LEU A 22 0.78 -2.05 -8.36
N GLU A 23 1.59 -3.08 -8.10
CA GLU A 23 2.65 -3.49 -9.03
C GLU A 23 2.07 -4.05 -10.34
N GLN A 24 0.97 -4.81 -10.29
CA GLN A 24 0.28 -5.27 -11.50
C GLN A 24 -0.34 -4.11 -12.30
N GLU A 25 -0.94 -3.13 -11.63
CA GLU A 25 -1.42 -1.91 -12.27
C GLU A 25 -0.27 -1.14 -12.93
N ARG A 26 0.85 -1.00 -12.23
CA ARG A 26 2.07 -0.36 -12.76
C ARG A 26 2.54 -1.04 -14.04
N ILE A 27 2.62 -2.36 -14.06
CA ILE A 27 3.06 -3.15 -15.22
C ILE A 27 2.07 -3.03 -16.37
N THR A 28 0.79 -3.24 -16.10
CA THR A 28 -0.31 -3.16 -17.08
C THR A 28 -0.33 -1.80 -17.77
N HIS A 29 -0.18 -0.73 -17.00
CA HIS A 29 -0.24 0.65 -17.50
C HIS A 29 1.14 1.23 -17.85
N ARG A 30 2.20 0.42 -17.87
CA ARG A 30 3.59 0.81 -18.22
C ARG A 30 4.10 2.04 -17.45
N LYS A 31 3.77 2.13 -16.16
CA LYS A 31 4.17 3.23 -15.28
C LYS A 31 5.61 3.02 -14.77
N GLY A 32 6.41 4.08 -14.77
CA GLY A 32 7.85 4.00 -14.47
C GLY A 32 8.20 3.93 -12.98
N TYR A 33 7.35 4.45 -12.10
CA TYR A 33 7.68 4.58 -10.68
C TYR A 33 7.29 3.32 -9.89
N LYS A 34 8.26 2.65 -9.26
CA LYS A 34 7.99 1.48 -8.43
C LYS A 34 7.70 1.93 -6.99
N ILE A 35 6.49 1.63 -6.51
CA ILE A 35 6.13 1.89 -5.12
C ILE A 35 6.71 0.77 -4.26
N SER A 36 7.48 1.12 -3.23
CA SER A 36 8.01 0.13 -2.29
C SER A 36 6.95 -0.28 -1.27
N LEU A 37 6.98 -1.54 -0.82
CA LEU A 37 6.13 -2.01 0.27
C LEU A 37 6.35 -1.19 1.54
N TYR A 38 7.57 -0.72 1.80
CA TYR A 38 7.90 0.15 2.92
C TYR A 38 7.08 1.46 2.90
N PHE A 39 7.00 2.11 1.75
CA PHE A 39 6.19 3.33 1.62
C PHE A 39 4.70 3.02 1.78
N LEU A 40 4.20 1.92 1.21
CA LEU A 40 2.80 1.51 1.42
C LEU A 40 2.47 1.25 2.88
N LYS A 41 3.37 0.61 3.63
CA LYS A 41 3.19 0.40 5.08
C LYS A 41 3.09 1.75 5.81
N LYS A 42 3.91 2.76 5.45
CA LYS A 42 3.79 4.12 6.02
C LYS A 42 2.46 4.80 5.67
N ILE A 43 1.99 4.63 4.43
CA ILE A 43 0.69 5.16 4.00
C ILE A 43 -0.43 4.52 4.82
N ALA A 44 -0.44 3.18 4.88
CA ALA A 44 -1.43 2.41 5.64
C ALA A 44 -1.43 2.77 7.14
N MET A 45 -0.26 3.06 7.74
CA MET A 45 -0.17 3.54 9.12
C MET A 45 -0.81 4.92 9.32
N ARG A 46 -0.79 5.79 8.30
CA ARG A 46 -1.33 7.16 8.39
C ARG A 46 -2.80 7.26 8.06
N MET A 47 -3.28 6.52 7.06
CA MET A 47 -4.65 6.67 6.55
C MET A 47 -5.52 5.42 6.76
N GLY A 48 -4.95 4.34 7.26
CA GLY A 48 -5.61 3.04 7.37
C GLY A 48 -5.43 2.20 6.11
N LEU A 49 -5.39 0.88 6.31
CA LEU A 49 -5.19 -0.08 5.24
C LEU A 49 -6.43 -0.24 4.35
N ASP A 50 -7.62 -0.07 4.92
CA ASP A 50 -8.88 -0.14 4.18
C ASP A 50 -8.95 0.95 3.11
N LEU A 51 -8.56 2.18 3.45
CA LEU A 51 -8.54 3.28 2.48
C LEU A 51 -7.48 3.05 1.40
N LEU A 52 -6.29 2.59 1.78
CA LEU A 52 -5.22 2.27 0.83
C LEU A 52 -5.61 1.16 -0.15
N LYS A 53 -6.43 0.20 0.29
CA LYS A 53 -6.92 -0.90 -0.54
C LYS A 53 -7.79 -0.42 -1.69
N GLU A 54 -8.54 0.66 -1.51
CA GLU A 54 -9.43 1.24 -2.53
C GLU A 54 -8.70 2.19 -3.50
N MET A 55 -7.46 2.60 -3.19
CA MET A 55 -6.70 3.52 -4.04
C MET A 55 -6.10 2.83 -5.27
N SER A 56 -6.15 3.48 -6.42
CA SER A 56 -5.38 3.11 -7.62
C SER A 56 -3.90 3.47 -7.49
N TYR A 57 -3.07 2.89 -8.36
CA TYR A 57 -1.66 3.25 -8.49
C TYR A 57 -1.44 4.77 -8.61
N ASP A 58 -2.19 5.44 -9.47
CA ASP A 58 -2.02 6.88 -9.71
C ASP A 58 -2.41 7.72 -8.47
N GLU A 59 -3.41 7.28 -7.70
CA GLU A 59 -3.78 7.93 -6.44
C GLU A 59 -2.70 7.75 -5.37
N VAL A 60 -2.11 6.56 -5.28
CA VAL A 60 -1.01 6.29 -4.34
C VAL A 60 0.22 7.13 -4.69
N VAL A 61 0.57 7.25 -5.98
CA VAL A 61 1.68 8.10 -6.43
C VAL A 61 1.41 9.58 -6.08
N LYS A 62 0.22 10.09 -6.36
CA LYS A 62 -0.17 11.46 -5.99
C LYS A 62 -0.08 11.69 -4.48
N TRP A 63 -0.46 10.69 -3.68
CA TRP A 63 -0.37 10.78 -2.23
C TRP A 63 1.09 10.87 -1.77
N LEU A 64 1.98 10.03 -2.32
CA LEU A 64 3.41 10.06 -2.01
C LEU A 64 4.06 11.40 -2.33
N GLN A 65 3.77 11.94 -3.52
CA GLN A 65 4.26 13.25 -3.96
C GLN A 65 3.82 14.38 -3.02
N ARG A 66 2.56 14.36 -2.54
CA ARG A 66 2.05 15.37 -1.59
C ARG A 66 2.73 15.32 -0.22
N HIS A 67 3.29 14.17 0.16
CA HIS A 67 3.93 13.96 1.46
C HIS A 67 5.47 13.95 1.40
N GLY A 68 6.04 14.22 0.22
CA GLY A 68 7.49 14.27 0.01
C GLY A 68 8.18 12.91 0.16
N LEU A 69 7.52 11.82 -0.25
CA LEU A 69 8.03 10.45 -0.22
C LEU A 69 8.30 9.90 -1.63
#